data_AF-A0A369PX49-F1
#
_entry.id   AF-A0A369PX49-F1
#
_cell.length_a   1.000
_cell.length_b   1.000
_cell.length_c   1.000
_cell.angle_alpha   90.00
_cell.angle_beta   90.00
_cell.angle_gamma   90.00
#
_symmetry.space_group_name_H-M   'P 1'
#
loop_
_entity.id
_entity.type
_entity.pdbx_description
1 polymer ?
#
loop_
_entity_poly.entity_id
_entity_poly.type
_entity_poly.pdbx_seq_one_letter_code
_entity_poly.pdbx_strand_id
1 'polypeptide(L)'
;MKTIKLLLPCTPLVVILACLLLSCKNNPDAGGKEKEIDFSTLKPAVTPKGTTMGTIYTQQIGTDGGRVQSPDGQLTLDIPAGALSVNTTIGIQAITNEAPLGAGNGFRLSPEDVNFAKPITITMKYGADLQPGLCWIATQKSDGTWLGYRNTITDETAKTLSVQTTHFSDWVTGKLIDFRLSPQKATVKVKGQVQLYVNGFSKTKGTPQEELDELAPLIPMYPKEVDDEDLAPLPKLTDLSTRMEQLKGYRLDFKEWRLSPTTGKLKAHGSKATYTAPDKAPNPNTVNVSVDIEATRENKTIKLILLSQITIIDKYYAKFTINGVESVFTDRDIYTGGAYQPTGNMAALYVSNSGEFGVTFTHAVDQKTVSIASEHPKTGNMAFATSSNPAGTVSIIYLKTESTDGYSNATDELVKDGNGCKNGRSSTGSLTLTEYKNENGAIVSGSFSGTIWNMGDVMACKNKSVNISGEFVMPVNKQ
;
A
#
# COMPACT_ATOMS: atom_id res chain seq x y z
N MET A 1 -9.82 -89.88 27.67
CA MET A 1 -10.49 -90.89 26.84
C MET A 1 -11.34 -90.16 25.80
N LYS A 2 -11.24 -90.49 24.49
CA LYS A 2 -12.12 -90.04 23.36
C LYS A 2 -12.36 -88.50 23.26
N THR A 3 -11.74 -87.71 22.38
CA THR A 3 -11.69 -87.73 20.89
C THR A 3 -13.09 -87.68 20.21
N ILE A 4 -13.39 -86.59 19.47
CA ILE A 4 -13.88 -86.53 18.06
C ILE A 4 -14.73 -85.28 17.71
N LYS A 5 -14.15 -84.45 16.80
CA LYS A 5 -14.70 -83.73 15.62
C LYS A 5 -15.89 -82.71 15.66
N LEU A 6 -15.53 -81.48 15.29
CA LEU A 6 -15.89 -80.78 14.01
C LEU A 6 -17.29 -80.15 13.84
N LEU A 7 -17.35 -78.81 13.71
CA LEU A 7 -17.82 -78.08 12.50
C LEU A 7 -17.77 -76.54 12.68
N LEU A 8 -17.05 -75.85 11.80
CA LEU A 8 -17.27 -74.46 11.35
C LEU A 8 -17.88 -74.53 9.93
N PRO A 9 -18.72 -73.58 9.47
CA PRO A 9 -18.35 -72.17 9.15
C PRO A 9 -19.39 -71.15 9.70
N CYS A 10 -19.35 -69.81 9.52
CA CYS A 10 -18.82 -69.00 8.41
C CYS A 10 -18.44 -67.56 8.86
N THR A 11 -17.37 -67.04 8.23
CA THR A 11 -16.80 -65.67 8.10
C THR A 11 -17.70 -64.42 8.18
N PRO A 12 -17.14 -63.18 8.18
CA PRO A 12 -15.91 -62.63 8.80
C PRO A 12 -16.20 -61.30 9.58
N LEU A 13 -15.29 -60.65 10.32
CA LEU A 13 -14.27 -59.69 9.85
C LEU A 13 -13.39 -59.33 11.07
N VAL A 14 -12.18 -59.90 11.19
CA VAL A 14 -10.89 -59.24 10.89
C VAL A 14 -10.58 -58.07 11.85
N VAL A 15 -9.73 -58.25 12.89
CA VAL A 15 -8.22 -58.28 12.84
C VAL A 15 -7.65 -56.85 12.68
N ILE A 16 -6.69 -56.36 13.49
CA ILE A 16 -5.91 -56.94 14.61
C ILE A 16 -5.57 -55.85 15.64
N LEU A 17 -5.49 -56.22 16.92
CA LEU A 17 -4.80 -55.48 17.97
C LEU A 17 -3.46 -56.20 18.24
N ALA A 18 -2.33 -55.59 17.89
CA ALA A 18 -1.01 -56.13 18.19
C ALA A 18 0.08 -55.04 18.26
N CYS A 19 1.05 -55.25 19.15
CA CYS A 19 2.37 -54.59 19.18
C CYS A 19 2.43 -53.08 19.51
N LEU A 20 2.03 -52.72 20.75
CA LEU A 20 2.58 -51.54 21.44
C LEU A 20 3.88 -51.91 22.19
N LEU A 21 5.00 -52.07 21.48
CA LEU A 21 6.35 -52.07 22.07
C LEU A 21 7.40 -51.53 21.09
N LEU A 22 8.28 -50.67 21.63
CA LEU A 22 9.58 -50.21 21.10
C LEU A 22 9.60 -49.25 19.89
N SER A 23 10.07 -48.03 20.16
CA SER A 23 11.30 -47.42 19.58
C SER A 23 11.12 -45.96 19.15
N CYS A 24 11.87 -45.05 19.79
CA CYS A 24 12.23 -43.79 19.15
C CYS A 24 13.17 -44.09 17.97
N LYS A 25 12.87 -43.57 16.78
CA LYS A 25 13.86 -43.43 15.70
C LYS A 25 13.50 -42.29 14.76
N ASN A 26 14.50 -41.46 14.48
CA ASN A 26 14.45 -40.41 13.44
C ASN A 26 14.21 -41.05 12.07
N ASN A 27 13.56 -40.32 11.16
CA ASN A 27 13.42 -40.67 9.75
C ASN A 27 13.15 -39.39 8.93
N PRO A 28 13.46 -39.36 7.62
CA PRO A 28 14.80 -38.94 7.21
C PRO A 28 14.79 -37.85 6.13
N ASP A 29 15.95 -37.21 5.92
CA ASP A 29 16.17 -36.42 4.71
C ASP A 29 16.11 -37.31 3.45
N ALA A 30 15.36 -36.83 2.45
CA ALA A 30 15.36 -37.36 1.10
C ALA A 30 15.54 -36.18 0.13
N GLY A 31 16.80 -35.89 -0.22
CA GLY A 31 17.14 -34.77 -1.08
C GLY A 31 16.65 -34.96 -2.52
N GLY A 32 15.74 -34.10 -2.96
CA GLY A 32 15.60 -33.78 -4.37
C GLY A 32 16.63 -32.73 -4.75
N LYS A 33 17.51 -33.01 -5.73
CA LYS A 33 18.32 -31.95 -6.34
C LYS A 33 17.39 -31.06 -7.15
N GLU A 34 17.07 -29.89 -6.62
CA GLU A 34 16.19 -28.92 -7.28
C GLU A 34 16.89 -28.36 -8.54
N LYS A 35 16.10 -28.13 -9.59
CA LYS A 35 16.61 -27.82 -10.92
C LYS A 35 17.02 -26.35 -11.00
N GLU A 36 18.15 -26.07 -11.62
CA GLU A 36 18.66 -24.71 -11.83
C GLU A 36 17.61 -23.80 -12.47
N ILE A 37 17.55 -22.56 -11.99
CA ILE A 37 16.55 -21.59 -12.44
C ILE A 37 16.95 -21.01 -13.80
N ASP A 38 16.07 -21.23 -14.78
CA ASP A 38 16.14 -20.55 -16.06
C ASP A 38 15.69 -19.08 -15.89
N PHE A 39 16.54 -18.15 -16.33
CA PHE A 39 16.30 -16.70 -16.33
C PHE A 39 15.81 -16.18 -17.69
N SER A 40 15.83 -17.00 -18.76
CA SER A 40 15.33 -16.62 -20.09
C SER A 40 13.81 -16.36 -20.12
N THR A 41 13.09 -16.75 -19.07
CA THR A 41 11.63 -16.68 -18.99
C THR A 41 11.08 -15.37 -18.41
N LEU A 42 11.92 -14.42 -17.99
CA LEU A 42 11.47 -13.14 -17.41
C LEU A 42 10.86 -12.24 -18.48
N LYS A 43 9.56 -11.93 -18.35
CA LYS A 43 8.86 -11.06 -19.30
C LYS A 43 9.00 -9.58 -18.90
N PRO A 44 9.37 -8.70 -19.84
CA PRO A 44 9.34 -7.26 -19.59
C PRO A 44 7.93 -6.77 -19.22
N ALA A 45 7.89 -5.67 -18.48
CA ALA A 45 6.66 -4.94 -18.20
C ALA A 45 6.24 -4.20 -19.46
N VAL A 46 4.99 -4.45 -19.86
CA VAL A 46 4.32 -3.78 -20.97
C VAL A 46 3.11 -3.06 -20.40
N THR A 47 3.02 -1.76 -20.64
CA THR A 47 1.90 -0.90 -20.22
C THR A 47 1.46 -0.05 -21.41
N PRO A 48 0.29 0.63 -21.33
CA PRO A 48 0.01 1.75 -22.22
C PRO A 48 1.10 2.83 -22.17
N LYS A 49 1.18 3.63 -23.22
CA LYS A 49 1.94 4.90 -23.27
C LYS A 49 1.36 5.91 -22.28
N GLY A 50 2.20 6.77 -21.71
CA GLY A 50 1.75 7.78 -20.73
C GLY A 50 0.75 8.78 -21.31
N THR A 51 -0.23 9.18 -20.51
CA THR A 51 -1.25 10.17 -20.87
C THR A 51 -0.67 11.58 -20.79
N THR A 52 -0.81 12.37 -21.85
CA THR A 52 -0.23 13.72 -21.94
C THR A 52 -0.77 14.70 -20.90
N MET A 53 0.14 15.42 -20.24
CA MET A 53 -0.13 16.43 -19.22
C MET A 53 0.36 17.80 -19.69
N GLY A 54 -0.57 18.75 -19.85
CA GLY A 54 -0.24 20.10 -20.32
C GLY A 54 0.17 20.18 -21.80
N THR A 55 0.62 21.37 -22.20
CA THR A 55 1.05 21.68 -23.57
C THR A 55 2.46 21.18 -23.84
N ILE A 56 2.70 20.66 -25.04
CA ILE A 56 4.05 20.39 -25.53
C ILE A 56 4.87 21.69 -25.63
N TYR A 57 6.11 21.67 -25.16
CA TYR A 57 7.11 22.70 -25.41
C TYR A 57 7.97 22.28 -26.61
N THR A 58 8.29 23.22 -27.51
CA THR A 58 9.09 22.94 -28.71
C THR A 58 10.20 23.96 -28.94
N GLN A 59 11.34 23.50 -29.45
CA GLN A 59 12.50 24.32 -29.79
C GLN A 59 13.20 23.74 -31.03
N GLN A 60 13.56 24.58 -32.00
CA GLN A 60 14.33 24.16 -33.17
C GLN A 60 15.82 24.09 -32.83
N ILE A 61 16.47 22.95 -33.12
CA ILE A 61 17.90 22.72 -32.91
C ILE A 61 18.55 22.31 -34.23
N GLY A 62 19.70 22.91 -34.54
CA GLY A 62 20.46 22.67 -35.77
C GLY A 62 21.64 21.72 -35.62
N THR A 63 22.48 21.67 -36.64
CA THR A 63 23.72 20.87 -36.67
C THR A 63 24.71 21.24 -35.56
N ASP A 64 24.68 22.49 -35.10
CA ASP A 64 25.56 23.00 -34.03
C ASP A 64 25.20 22.43 -32.65
N GLY A 65 24.09 21.70 -32.53
CA GLY A 65 23.57 21.18 -31.28
C GLY A 65 22.91 22.28 -30.44
N GLY A 66 22.75 22.02 -29.14
CA GLY A 66 22.18 22.97 -28.20
C GLY A 66 21.58 22.30 -26.96
N ARG A 67 21.00 23.14 -26.10
CA ARG A 67 20.32 22.72 -24.87
C ARG A 67 18.83 23.05 -24.99
N VAL A 68 17.99 22.07 -24.67
CA VAL A 68 16.52 22.22 -24.60
C VAL A 68 16.09 21.87 -23.18
N GLN A 69 15.23 22.68 -22.57
CA GLN A 69 14.76 22.46 -21.20
C GLN A 69 13.25 22.54 -21.14
N SER A 70 12.62 21.70 -20.32
CA SER A 70 11.18 21.80 -20.06
C SER A 70 10.85 23.12 -19.34
N PRO A 71 9.67 23.74 -19.53
CA PRO A 71 9.34 25.03 -18.92
C PRO A 71 9.37 25.06 -17.37
N ASP A 72 9.21 23.92 -16.72
CA ASP A 72 9.32 23.72 -15.27
C ASP A 72 10.77 23.42 -14.80
N GLY A 73 11.72 23.28 -15.74
CA GLY A 73 13.10 22.93 -15.47
C GLY A 73 13.31 21.53 -14.90
N GLN A 74 12.34 20.62 -15.03
CA GLN A 74 12.40 19.25 -14.51
C GLN A 74 13.16 18.29 -15.43
N LEU A 75 13.13 18.50 -16.75
CA LEU A 75 13.89 17.75 -17.74
C LEU A 75 14.76 18.69 -18.58
N THR A 76 15.98 18.25 -18.88
CA THR A 76 16.91 18.95 -19.76
C THR A 76 17.55 17.98 -20.75
N LEU A 77 17.69 18.41 -22.00
CA LEU A 77 18.36 17.72 -23.08
C LEU A 77 19.61 18.52 -23.47
N ASP A 78 20.77 17.88 -23.44
CA ASP A 78 22.01 18.42 -23.99
C ASP A 78 22.35 17.64 -25.27
N ILE A 79 22.22 18.32 -26.42
CA ILE A 79 22.40 17.76 -27.76
C ILE A 79 23.75 18.25 -28.30
N PRO A 80 24.77 17.40 -28.48
CA PRO A 80 26.09 17.86 -28.91
C PRO A 80 26.12 18.22 -30.40
N ALA A 81 27.06 19.10 -30.78
CA ALA A 81 27.29 19.48 -32.17
C ALA A 81 27.55 18.25 -33.05
N GLY A 82 26.83 18.15 -34.17
CA GLY A 82 26.84 17.01 -35.09
C GLY A 82 26.05 15.79 -34.63
N ALA A 83 25.22 15.88 -33.59
CA ALA A 83 24.22 14.85 -33.27
C ALA A 83 23.03 14.85 -34.27
N LEU A 84 22.72 16.02 -34.83
CA LEU A 84 21.71 16.22 -35.87
C LEU A 84 22.38 16.63 -37.19
N SER A 85 21.81 16.18 -38.31
CA SER A 85 22.27 16.51 -39.67
C SER A 85 21.49 17.67 -40.31
N VAL A 86 20.32 18.03 -39.77
CA VAL A 86 19.41 19.08 -40.24
C VAL A 86 18.75 19.78 -39.06
N ASN A 87 18.13 20.94 -39.30
CA ASN A 87 17.34 21.63 -38.28
C ASN A 87 16.08 20.84 -37.92
N THR A 88 16.02 20.37 -36.67
CA THR A 88 14.95 19.52 -36.15
C THR A 88 14.18 20.25 -35.04
N THR A 89 12.85 20.20 -35.08
CA THR A 89 12.00 20.69 -33.99
C THR A 89 11.95 19.65 -32.88
N ILE A 90 12.69 19.88 -31.80
CA ILE A 90 12.71 19.06 -30.59
C ILE A 90 11.49 19.44 -29.75
N GLY A 91 10.77 18.44 -29.24
CA GLY A 91 9.62 18.63 -28.36
C GLY A 91 9.74 17.89 -27.03
N ILE A 92 9.24 18.50 -25.96
CA ILE A 92 9.15 17.93 -24.61
C ILE A 92 7.71 18.12 -24.12
N GLN A 93 7.03 17.03 -23.76
CA GLN A 93 5.69 17.07 -23.17
C GLN A 93 5.64 16.20 -21.92
N ALA A 94 5.11 16.70 -20.80
CA ALA A 94 4.90 15.88 -19.62
C ALA A 94 3.82 14.81 -19.87
N ILE A 95 3.96 13.66 -19.22
CA ILE A 95 3.03 12.52 -19.29
C ILE A 95 2.85 11.87 -17.92
N THR A 96 1.78 11.09 -17.74
CA THR A 96 1.69 10.15 -16.60
C THR A 96 2.81 9.13 -16.65
N ASN A 97 3.31 8.72 -15.48
CA ASN A 97 4.38 7.74 -15.37
C ASN A 97 3.79 6.33 -15.19
N GLU A 98 3.77 5.55 -16.28
CA GLU A 98 3.22 4.19 -16.31
C GLU A 98 4.27 3.10 -16.02
N ALA A 99 5.52 3.47 -15.68
CA ALA A 99 6.58 2.49 -15.48
C ALA A 99 6.45 1.73 -14.15
N PRO A 100 6.90 0.46 -14.08
CA PRO A 100 7.08 -0.25 -12.82
C PRO A 100 7.97 0.56 -11.86
N LEU A 101 7.47 0.82 -10.65
CA LEU A 101 8.13 1.68 -9.65
C LEU A 101 8.45 3.11 -10.14
N GLY A 102 7.71 3.62 -11.12
CA GLY A 102 7.78 5.01 -11.56
C GLY A 102 7.56 6.00 -10.41
N ALA A 103 8.28 7.12 -10.45
CA ALA A 103 8.18 8.22 -9.50
C ALA A 103 7.99 9.54 -10.26
N GLY A 104 7.25 10.49 -9.67
CA GLY A 104 6.86 11.72 -10.35
C GLY A 104 6.15 11.50 -11.71
N ASN A 105 6.21 12.51 -12.56
CA ASN A 105 5.70 12.47 -13.94
C ASN A 105 6.78 12.00 -14.92
N GLY A 106 6.35 11.46 -16.07
CA GLY A 106 7.22 11.21 -17.21
C GLY A 106 7.27 12.38 -18.19
N PHE A 107 8.07 12.23 -19.24
CA PHE A 107 8.12 13.12 -20.39
C PHE A 107 8.17 12.33 -21.70
N ARG A 108 7.32 12.66 -22.66
CA ARG A 108 7.47 12.24 -24.05
C ARG A 108 8.37 13.23 -24.78
N LEU A 109 9.38 12.70 -25.44
CA LEU A 109 10.30 13.45 -26.28
C LEU A 109 9.96 13.21 -27.76
N SER A 110 10.01 14.25 -28.59
CA SER A 110 9.63 14.18 -29.99
C SER A 110 10.63 14.88 -30.92
N PRO A 111 10.81 14.42 -32.17
CA PRO A 111 10.13 13.27 -32.80
C PRO A 111 10.74 11.92 -32.36
N GLU A 112 9.92 10.90 -32.11
CA GLU A 112 10.40 9.57 -31.67
C GLU A 112 11.27 8.87 -32.73
N ASP A 113 11.05 9.14 -34.03
CA ASP A 113 11.81 8.55 -35.15
C ASP A 113 13.21 9.17 -35.38
N VAL A 114 13.71 10.03 -34.48
CA VAL A 114 15.05 10.60 -34.60
C VAL A 114 16.11 9.61 -34.14
N ASN A 115 17.13 9.42 -34.99
CA ASN A 115 18.37 8.72 -34.64
C ASN A 115 19.50 9.75 -34.59
N PHE A 116 20.00 10.04 -33.40
CA PHE A 116 21.11 10.98 -33.21
C PHE A 116 22.45 10.34 -33.59
N ALA A 117 23.25 11.03 -34.41
CA ALA A 117 24.56 10.55 -34.86
C ALA A 117 25.64 10.58 -33.75
N LYS A 118 25.33 11.19 -32.60
CA LYS A 118 26.12 11.19 -31.37
C LYS A 118 25.15 11.10 -30.19
N PRO A 119 25.49 10.41 -29.08
CA PRO A 119 24.61 10.35 -27.92
C PRO A 119 24.29 11.75 -27.37
N ILE A 120 23.01 12.02 -27.15
CA ILE A 120 22.53 13.16 -26.38
C ILE A 120 22.54 12.82 -24.89
N THR A 121 22.55 13.80 -24.01
CA THR A 121 22.35 13.58 -22.56
C THR A 121 20.95 14.02 -22.15
N ILE A 122 20.19 13.12 -21.54
CA ILE A 122 18.92 13.42 -20.86
C ILE A 122 19.22 13.57 -19.37
N THR A 123 18.81 14.68 -18.78
CA THR A 123 18.95 14.97 -17.35
C THR A 123 17.58 15.28 -16.76
N MET A 124 17.20 14.56 -15.70
CA MET A 124 15.92 14.70 -15.01
C MET A 124 16.13 15.01 -13.52
N LYS A 125 15.39 15.97 -12.96
CA LYS A 125 15.37 16.20 -11.51
C LYS A 125 14.58 15.12 -10.78
N TYR A 126 15.01 14.77 -9.57
CA TYR A 126 14.29 13.83 -8.69
C TYR A 126 13.81 14.49 -7.40
N GLY A 127 12.66 14.04 -6.89
CA GLY A 127 12.03 14.55 -5.67
C GLY A 127 12.48 13.80 -4.41
N ALA A 128 11.86 14.14 -3.27
CA ALA A 128 12.09 13.47 -1.99
C ALA A 128 11.52 12.03 -1.91
N ASP A 129 10.75 11.63 -2.93
CA ASP A 129 10.24 10.28 -3.18
C ASP A 129 11.28 9.31 -3.76
N LEU A 130 12.44 9.84 -4.17
CA LEU A 130 13.55 9.11 -4.78
C LEU A 130 14.84 9.25 -3.96
N GLN A 131 15.52 8.12 -3.71
CA GLN A 131 16.73 8.04 -2.89
C GLN A 131 17.98 7.89 -3.79
N PRO A 132 19.01 8.75 -3.66
CA PRO A 132 20.27 8.62 -4.38
C PRO A 132 20.84 7.20 -4.44
N GLY A 133 21.35 6.80 -5.60
CA GLY A 133 21.93 5.46 -5.82
C GLY A 133 20.92 4.30 -5.91
N LEU A 134 19.63 4.55 -5.64
CA LEU A 134 18.53 3.58 -5.75
C LEU A 134 17.45 4.02 -6.76
N CYS A 135 17.84 4.81 -7.76
CA CYS A 135 16.93 5.35 -8.78
C CYS A 135 17.52 5.16 -10.18
N TRP A 136 16.64 5.02 -11.17
CA TRP A 136 17.00 4.93 -12.58
C TRP A 136 16.18 5.92 -13.43
N ILE A 137 16.73 6.28 -14.58
CA ILE A 137 15.93 6.74 -15.71
C ILE A 137 15.51 5.51 -16.52
N ALA A 138 14.25 5.48 -16.96
CA ALA A 138 13.69 4.42 -17.79
C ALA A 138 13.02 4.99 -19.05
N THR A 139 13.00 4.18 -20.10
CA THR A 139 12.46 4.47 -21.43
C THR A 139 11.42 3.42 -21.82
N GLN A 140 10.40 3.80 -22.58
CA GLN A 140 9.40 2.87 -23.13
C GLN A 140 9.60 2.67 -24.64
N LYS A 141 9.69 1.40 -25.06
CA LYS A 141 9.66 0.99 -26.47
C LYS A 141 8.28 1.19 -27.10
N SER A 142 8.22 1.16 -28.43
CA SER A 142 6.99 1.27 -29.23
C SER A 142 5.97 0.15 -29.00
N ASP A 143 6.40 -1.04 -28.55
CA ASP A 143 5.55 -2.16 -28.13
C ASP A 143 5.00 -2.01 -26.70
N GLY A 144 5.33 -0.91 -26.01
CA GLY A 144 4.99 -0.63 -24.62
C GLY A 144 5.96 -1.23 -23.59
N THR A 145 7.01 -1.94 -24.02
CA THR A 145 8.03 -2.54 -23.14
C THR A 145 8.88 -1.48 -22.46
N TRP A 146 8.98 -1.54 -21.12
CA TRP A 146 9.86 -0.67 -20.34
C TRP A 146 11.29 -1.21 -20.22
N LEU A 147 12.27 -0.32 -20.39
CA LEU A 147 13.69 -0.56 -20.12
C LEU A 147 14.25 0.50 -19.14
N GLY A 148 15.05 0.11 -18.15
CA GLY A 148 15.84 0.99 -17.30
C GLY A 148 17.30 1.10 -17.78
N TYR A 149 17.88 2.29 -17.65
CA TYR A 149 19.29 2.54 -17.97
C TYR A 149 20.20 2.17 -16.80
N ARG A 150 21.09 1.20 -17.04
CA ARG A 150 22.07 0.70 -16.05
C ARG A 150 23.02 1.79 -15.60
N ASN A 151 23.43 2.63 -16.54
CA ASN A 151 24.42 3.69 -16.37
C ASN A 151 23.77 5.03 -15.95
N THR A 152 22.63 5.00 -15.26
CA THR A 152 22.01 6.23 -14.70
C THR A 152 22.97 6.88 -13.70
N ILE A 153 23.52 8.05 -14.06
CA ILE A 153 24.38 8.84 -13.20
C ILE A 153 23.50 9.63 -12.23
N THR A 154 23.86 9.66 -10.94
CA THR A 154 23.18 10.48 -9.92
C THR A 154 24.10 11.62 -9.48
N ASP A 155 23.60 12.86 -9.53
CA ASP A 155 24.21 14.02 -8.86
C ASP A 155 23.34 14.39 -7.64
N GLU A 156 23.88 14.15 -6.44
CA GLU A 156 23.20 14.39 -5.17
C GLU A 156 23.13 15.87 -4.77
N THR A 157 24.02 16.70 -5.34
CA THR A 157 24.09 18.14 -5.07
C THR A 157 23.08 18.89 -5.94
N ALA A 158 23.05 18.57 -7.24
CA ALA A 158 22.07 19.12 -8.18
C ALA A 158 20.68 18.46 -8.08
N LYS A 159 20.59 17.30 -7.43
CA LYS A 159 19.40 16.43 -7.36
C LYS A 159 18.88 16.01 -8.73
N THR A 160 19.79 15.52 -9.56
CA THR A 160 19.52 15.07 -10.93
C THR A 160 19.97 13.64 -11.19
N LEU A 161 19.21 12.95 -12.05
CA LEU A 161 19.62 11.72 -12.73
C LEU A 161 19.96 12.06 -14.18
N SER A 162 20.99 11.43 -14.74
CA SER A 162 21.40 11.64 -16.15
C SER A 162 21.73 10.33 -16.85
N VAL A 163 21.38 10.24 -18.14
CA VAL A 163 21.69 9.12 -19.04
C VAL A 163 22.06 9.63 -20.43
N GLN A 164 22.77 8.83 -21.21
CA GLN A 164 23.01 9.08 -22.62
C GLN A 164 22.13 8.19 -23.50
N THR A 165 21.67 8.72 -24.64
CA THR A 165 20.84 7.99 -25.60
C THR A 165 21.00 8.53 -27.02
N THR A 166 20.63 7.73 -28.01
CA THR A 166 20.61 8.09 -29.44
C THR A 166 19.20 8.19 -30.02
N HIS A 167 18.14 8.02 -29.21
CA HIS A 167 16.73 8.05 -29.64
C HIS A 167 15.82 8.85 -28.69
N PHE A 168 14.60 9.13 -29.15
CA PHE A 168 13.51 9.70 -28.34
C PHE A 168 12.34 8.71 -28.18
N SER A 169 11.55 8.90 -27.12
CA SER A 169 10.49 7.99 -26.67
C SER A 169 9.76 8.60 -25.45
N ASP A 170 9.12 7.78 -24.60
CA ASP A 170 8.67 8.17 -23.25
C ASP A 170 9.78 7.91 -22.24
N TRP A 171 10.11 8.92 -21.42
CA TRP A 171 11.21 8.92 -20.44
C TRP A 171 10.70 9.24 -19.05
N VAL A 172 11.13 8.47 -18.06
CA VAL A 172 10.65 8.59 -16.67
C VAL A 172 11.78 8.40 -15.67
N THR A 173 11.59 8.88 -14.44
CA THR A 173 12.37 8.40 -13.30
C THR A 173 11.60 7.31 -12.54
N GLY A 174 12.33 6.44 -11.84
CA GLY A 174 11.74 5.37 -11.04
C GLY A 174 12.71 4.81 -10.00
N LYS A 175 12.17 4.08 -9.02
CA LYS A 175 12.94 3.42 -7.97
C LYS A 175 13.51 2.08 -8.46
N LEU A 176 14.72 1.77 -8.03
CA LEU A 176 15.35 0.46 -8.20
C LEU A 176 14.73 -0.59 -7.26
N ILE A 177 14.49 -0.25 -5.99
CA ILE A 177 13.87 -1.10 -4.97
C ILE A 177 13.00 -0.24 -4.04
N ASP A 178 11.79 -0.71 -3.70
CA ASP A 178 10.93 -0.09 -2.69
C ASP A 178 11.19 -0.69 -1.30
N PHE A 179 12.24 -0.23 -0.62
CA PHE A 179 12.52 -0.62 0.77
C PHE A 179 11.54 0.08 1.74
N ARG A 180 10.78 -0.71 2.50
CA ARG A 180 9.80 -0.23 3.49
C ARG A 180 9.74 -1.15 4.72
N LEU A 181 9.59 -0.57 5.91
CA LEU A 181 9.27 -1.37 7.09
C LEU A 181 7.76 -1.69 7.08
N SER A 182 7.41 -2.97 7.08
CA SER A 182 6.05 -3.46 6.89
C SER A 182 5.53 -4.23 8.10
N PRO A 183 4.25 -4.05 8.48
CA PRO A 183 3.35 -3.01 7.95
C PRO A 183 3.83 -1.59 8.33
N GLN A 184 3.61 -0.61 7.46
CA GLN A 184 4.05 0.78 7.70
C GLN A 184 3.25 1.45 8.81
N LYS A 185 1.99 1.04 8.98
CA LYS A 185 1.14 1.33 10.14
C LYS A 185 0.53 0.03 10.66
N ALA A 186 0.47 -0.14 11.97
CA ALA A 186 -0.22 -1.26 12.62
C ALA A 186 -1.09 -0.76 13.77
N THR A 187 -2.19 -1.48 14.04
CA THR A 187 -2.95 -1.34 15.29
C THR A 187 -2.86 -2.65 16.07
N VAL A 188 -2.47 -2.58 17.34
CA VAL A 188 -2.19 -3.76 18.19
C VAL A 188 -2.86 -3.58 19.56
N LYS A 189 -3.56 -4.61 20.05
CA LYS A 189 -4.13 -4.61 21.41
C LYS A 189 -3.02 -4.68 22.46
N VAL A 190 -3.25 -4.14 23.66
CA VAL A 190 -2.37 -4.35 24.83
C VAL A 190 -2.00 -5.83 24.98
N LYS A 191 -0.73 -6.12 25.33
CA LYS A 191 -0.10 -7.46 25.32
C LYS A 191 -0.04 -8.18 23.97
N GLY A 192 -0.69 -7.68 22.94
CA GLY A 192 -0.64 -8.19 21.57
C GLY A 192 0.72 -8.00 20.92
N GLN A 193 0.91 -8.66 19.78
CA GLN A 193 2.15 -8.61 19.01
C GLN A 193 1.88 -8.24 17.56
N VAL A 194 2.84 -7.55 16.95
CA VAL A 194 2.94 -7.42 15.49
C VAL A 194 4.35 -7.78 15.05
N GLN A 195 4.43 -8.52 13.95
CA GLN A 195 5.69 -8.87 13.34
C GLN A 195 5.99 -7.90 12.20
N LEU A 196 7.12 -7.23 12.34
CA LEU A 196 7.67 -6.24 11.43
C LEU A 196 8.71 -6.90 10.53
N TYR A 197 8.69 -6.50 9.26
CA TYR A 197 9.57 -7.01 8.22
C TYR A 197 10.08 -5.83 7.40
N VAL A 198 11.39 -5.76 7.20
CA VAL A 198 11.94 -4.95 6.11
C VAL A 198 11.54 -5.63 4.82
N ASN A 199 10.50 -5.09 4.19
CA ASN A 199 10.06 -5.50 2.87
C ASN A 199 10.79 -4.63 1.86
N GLY A 200 11.67 -5.25 1.07
CA GLY A 200 11.67 -4.96 -0.37
C GLY A 200 10.69 -5.92 -1.05
N PHE A 201 11.05 -6.43 -2.21
CA PHE A 201 10.49 -7.70 -2.71
C PHE A 201 10.80 -8.84 -1.70
N SER A 202 9.84 -9.73 -1.39
CA SER A 202 10.03 -11.05 -0.73
C SER A 202 8.71 -11.81 -0.60
N LYS A 203 8.63 -13.10 -0.94
CA LYS A 203 8.73 -14.33 -0.10
C LYS A 203 8.28 -15.55 -0.96
N THR A 204 8.52 -16.86 -0.74
CA THR A 204 9.24 -17.76 0.20
C THR A 204 9.35 -19.15 -0.49
N LYS A 205 9.96 -20.25 0.01
CA LYS A 205 10.42 -20.70 1.35
C LYS A 205 11.78 -21.43 1.26
N GLY A 206 12.52 -21.45 2.37
CA GLY A 206 13.63 -22.39 2.63
C GLY A 206 14.14 -22.26 4.06
N THR A 207 14.58 -23.36 4.65
CA THR A 207 15.24 -23.44 5.97
C THR A 207 16.15 -24.68 5.99
N PRO A 208 17.16 -24.76 6.86
CA PRO A 208 18.17 -23.73 7.11
C PRO A 208 19.58 -24.36 7.26
N GLN A 209 20.60 -23.96 6.50
CA GLN A 209 21.99 -24.11 6.97
C GLN A 209 22.95 -23.18 6.20
N GLU A 210 23.72 -22.42 6.98
CA GLU A 210 25.04 -21.80 6.74
C GLU A 210 25.44 -21.31 5.32
N GLU A 211 25.40 -19.98 5.19
CA GLU A 211 26.51 -19.08 4.84
C GLU A 211 27.64 -19.51 3.89
N LEU A 212 27.85 -18.62 2.89
CA LEU A 212 29.14 -18.12 2.36
C LEU A 212 30.06 -19.12 1.64
N ASP A 213 30.27 -18.91 0.33
CA ASP A 213 31.60 -18.46 -0.11
C ASP A 213 31.63 -17.81 -1.52
N GLU A 214 32.67 -16.99 -1.71
CA GLU A 214 33.22 -16.37 -2.94
C GLU A 214 32.38 -15.39 -3.80
N LEU A 215 33.13 -14.42 -4.36
CA LEU A 215 32.65 -13.25 -5.09
C LEU A 215 32.44 -13.56 -6.59
N ALA A 216 31.29 -13.15 -7.14
CA ALA A 216 31.06 -13.06 -8.58
C ALA A 216 30.59 -11.65 -8.96
N PRO A 217 31.00 -11.11 -10.13
CA PRO A 217 30.56 -9.79 -10.58
C PRO A 217 29.05 -9.77 -10.88
N LEU A 218 28.39 -8.65 -10.60
CA LEU A 218 26.98 -8.46 -10.93
C LEU A 218 26.76 -8.41 -12.45
N ILE A 219 26.24 -9.51 -13.00
CA ILE A 219 25.69 -9.56 -14.35
C ILE A 219 24.20 -9.16 -14.30
N PRO A 220 23.67 -8.42 -15.29
CA PRO A 220 22.23 -8.25 -15.50
C PRO A 220 21.39 -9.53 -15.37
N MET A 221 20.17 -9.47 -14.80
CA MET A 221 19.25 -10.63 -14.75
C MET A 221 18.53 -10.93 -16.09
N TYR A 222 19.27 -10.94 -17.19
CA TYR A 222 18.76 -11.32 -18.50
C TYR A 222 19.82 -12.09 -19.27
N PRO A 223 19.45 -13.09 -20.09
CA PRO A 223 20.37 -13.65 -21.06
C PRO A 223 20.89 -12.53 -21.97
N LYS A 224 22.20 -12.56 -22.24
CA LYS A 224 22.90 -11.50 -22.97
C LYS A 224 22.68 -11.65 -24.48
N GLU A 225 21.59 -11.11 -25.01
CA GLU A 225 21.42 -10.97 -26.47
C GLU A 225 21.06 -9.53 -26.89
N VAL A 226 22.01 -8.90 -27.60
CA VAL A 226 21.85 -8.13 -28.85
C VAL A 226 20.73 -7.05 -28.81
N ASP A 227 20.97 -5.74 -28.65
CA ASP A 227 21.99 -4.89 -29.32
C ASP A 227 22.59 -3.76 -28.45
N ASP A 228 22.19 -3.59 -27.18
CA ASP A 228 22.62 -2.46 -26.33
C ASP A 228 22.96 -2.92 -24.90
N GLU A 229 24.22 -2.80 -24.49
CA GLU A 229 24.70 -3.26 -23.18
C GLU A 229 24.20 -2.37 -22.01
N ASP A 230 23.81 -1.12 -22.28
CA ASP A 230 23.46 -0.12 -21.27
C ASP A 230 22.01 -0.24 -20.76
N LEU A 231 21.19 -1.02 -21.46
CA LEU A 231 19.75 -1.15 -21.22
C LEU A 231 19.36 -2.45 -20.52
N ALA A 232 18.37 -2.35 -19.64
CA ALA A 232 17.80 -3.46 -18.87
C ALA A 232 16.29 -3.50 -19.01
N PRO A 233 15.64 -4.60 -19.45
CA PRO A 233 14.20 -4.71 -19.30
C PRO A 233 13.77 -4.51 -17.84
N LEU A 234 12.70 -3.76 -17.62
CA LEU A 234 12.04 -3.71 -16.31
C LEU A 234 11.02 -4.86 -16.25
N PRO A 235 11.11 -5.81 -15.30
CA PRO A 235 10.12 -6.88 -15.21
C PRO A 235 8.80 -6.39 -14.62
N LYS A 236 7.73 -7.17 -14.81
CA LYS A 236 6.44 -6.89 -14.16
C LYS A 236 6.58 -6.97 -12.64
N LEU A 237 5.88 -6.09 -11.92
CA LEU A 237 5.86 -6.06 -10.45
C LEU A 237 5.39 -7.39 -9.83
N THR A 238 4.51 -8.12 -10.53
CA THR A 238 4.09 -9.48 -10.18
C THR A 238 5.24 -10.48 -10.20
N ASP A 239 6.11 -10.38 -11.20
CA ASP A 239 7.16 -11.35 -11.49
C ASP A 239 8.41 -11.04 -10.63
N LEU A 240 8.63 -9.76 -10.32
CA LEU A 240 9.61 -9.26 -9.35
C LEU A 240 9.34 -9.74 -7.92
N SER A 241 8.06 -9.90 -7.54
CA SER A 241 7.68 -10.31 -6.17
C SER A 241 8.21 -11.70 -5.78
N THR A 242 8.52 -12.54 -6.78
CA THR A 242 8.86 -13.96 -6.62
C THR A 242 10.37 -14.25 -6.67
N ARG A 243 11.22 -13.31 -7.10
CA ARG A 243 12.67 -13.56 -7.34
C ARG A 243 13.57 -12.41 -6.87
N MET A 244 14.01 -12.48 -5.61
CA MET A 244 14.81 -11.46 -4.92
C MET A 244 16.33 -11.41 -5.21
N GLU A 245 16.86 -12.19 -6.16
CA GLU A 245 18.32 -12.35 -6.26
C GLU A 245 19.12 -11.09 -6.69
N GLN A 246 18.45 -9.99 -7.04
CA GLN A 246 19.08 -8.74 -7.52
C GLN A 246 19.85 -7.95 -6.45
N LEU A 247 19.84 -8.35 -5.18
CA LEU A 247 20.65 -7.71 -4.13
C LEU A 247 22.08 -8.27 -4.01
N LYS A 248 22.51 -9.22 -4.88
CA LYS A 248 23.82 -9.90 -4.85
C LYS A 248 25.08 -9.01 -4.90
N GLY A 249 24.96 -7.69 -5.06
CA GLY A 249 26.08 -6.74 -4.95
C GLY A 249 25.89 -5.61 -3.94
N TYR A 250 24.84 -5.67 -3.10
CA TYR A 250 24.69 -4.81 -1.92
C TYR A 250 24.68 -5.67 -0.65
N ARG A 251 25.72 -5.54 0.18
CA ARG A 251 25.67 -6.05 1.56
C ARG A 251 24.69 -5.18 2.35
N LEU A 252 23.59 -5.78 2.81
CA LEU A 252 22.65 -5.14 3.73
C LEU A 252 23.02 -5.49 5.17
N ASP A 253 23.36 -4.47 5.97
CA ASP A 253 23.73 -4.60 7.37
C ASP A 253 22.68 -3.89 8.24
N PHE A 254 21.93 -4.67 9.04
CA PHE A 254 20.84 -4.19 9.89
C PHE A 254 21.40 -3.75 11.25
N LYS A 255 21.93 -2.52 11.30
CA LYS A 255 22.75 -2.01 12.42
C LYS A 255 22.01 -1.97 13.75
N GLU A 256 20.82 -1.37 13.77
CA GLU A 256 20.08 -1.16 15.02
C GLU A 256 18.58 -1.10 14.77
N TRP A 257 17.82 -1.75 15.65
CA TRP A 257 16.36 -1.67 15.71
C TRP A 257 15.96 -0.88 16.95
N ARG A 258 15.20 0.22 16.79
CA ARG A 258 14.84 1.14 17.88
C ARG A 258 13.34 1.20 18.13
N LEU A 259 12.96 1.53 19.36
CA LEU A 259 11.61 1.93 19.76
C LEU A 259 11.62 3.39 20.21
N SER A 260 10.64 4.18 19.75
CA SER A 260 10.43 5.55 20.19
C SER A 260 8.93 5.85 20.37
N PRO A 261 8.44 6.12 21.60
CA PRO A 261 9.16 5.99 22.88
C PRO A 261 9.54 4.53 23.19
N THR A 262 10.39 4.33 24.20
CA THR A 262 10.83 3.00 24.69
C THR A 262 9.74 2.25 25.46
N THR A 263 8.60 2.00 24.80
CA THR A 263 7.42 1.36 25.39
C THR A 263 7.07 0.05 24.70
N GLY A 264 6.82 -0.99 25.49
CA GLY A 264 6.64 -2.36 25.02
C GLY A 264 7.96 -3.12 24.99
N LYS A 265 8.05 -4.17 24.16
CA LYS A 265 9.27 -4.96 23.96
C LYS A 265 9.51 -5.22 22.48
N LEU A 266 10.73 -5.01 22.00
CA LEU A 266 11.15 -5.33 20.64
C LEU A 266 12.15 -6.48 20.68
N LYS A 267 11.95 -7.50 19.84
CA LYS A 267 12.92 -8.57 19.58
C LYS A 267 13.24 -8.57 18.09
N ALA A 268 14.47 -8.24 17.72
CA ALA A 268 14.89 -8.13 16.33
C ALA A 268 15.90 -9.22 15.93
N HIS A 269 15.91 -9.57 14.65
CA HIS A 269 16.87 -10.49 14.03
C HIS A 269 16.95 -10.22 12.52
N GLY A 270 18.04 -9.58 12.08
CA GLY A 270 18.25 -9.20 10.68
C GLY A 270 17.12 -8.32 10.15
N SER A 271 16.50 -8.72 9.05
CA SER A 271 15.39 -8.01 8.38
C SER A 271 14.03 -8.10 9.09
N LYS A 272 13.96 -8.67 10.30
CA LYS A 272 12.70 -8.91 11.04
C LYS A 272 12.77 -8.36 12.45
N ALA A 273 11.64 -7.91 12.97
CA ALA A 273 11.44 -7.75 14.40
C ALA A 273 10.03 -8.14 14.84
N THR A 274 9.86 -8.51 16.10
CA THR A 274 8.55 -8.69 16.73
C THR A 274 8.39 -7.63 17.80
N TYR A 275 7.41 -6.76 17.62
CA TYR A 275 6.97 -5.82 18.65
C TYR A 275 5.92 -6.50 19.53
N THR A 276 6.05 -6.34 20.84
CA THR A 276 5.03 -6.71 21.84
C THR A 276 4.55 -5.44 22.54
N ALA A 277 3.25 -5.19 22.47
CA ALA A 277 2.62 -4.08 23.16
C ALA A 277 2.72 -4.26 24.70
N PRO A 278 2.82 -3.18 25.48
CA PRO A 278 2.77 -3.22 26.93
C PRO A 278 1.39 -3.66 27.45
N ASP A 279 1.31 -3.83 28.77
CA ASP A 279 0.09 -4.20 29.49
C ASP A 279 -1.00 -3.10 29.53
N LYS A 280 -0.64 -1.85 29.19
CA LYS A 280 -1.53 -0.68 29.13
C LYS A 280 -1.07 0.27 28.02
N ALA A 281 -2.00 0.88 27.29
CA ALA A 281 -1.66 1.82 26.21
C ALA A 281 -0.93 3.08 26.77
N PRO A 282 0.19 3.52 26.16
CA PRO A 282 0.97 4.67 26.64
C PRO A 282 0.30 6.04 26.38
N ASN A 283 0.98 7.12 26.78
CA ASN A 283 0.63 8.49 26.41
C ASN A 283 1.83 9.20 25.73
N PRO A 284 1.79 9.52 24.42
CA PRO A 284 0.76 9.14 23.45
C PRO A 284 0.64 7.61 23.29
N ASN A 285 -0.47 7.13 22.74
CA ASN A 285 -0.77 5.70 22.54
C ASN A 285 -0.03 5.08 21.32
N THR A 286 0.87 5.82 20.69
CA THR A 286 1.65 5.41 19.53
C THR A 286 3.10 5.10 19.90
N VAL A 287 3.66 4.07 19.25
CA VAL A 287 5.08 3.73 19.32
C VAL A 287 5.60 3.57 17.90
N ASN A 288 6.67 4.29 17.58
CA ASN A 288 7.40 4.11 16.34
C ASN A 288 8.46 3.03 16.52
N VAL A 289 8.56 2.13 15.53
CA VAL A 289 9.66 1.19 15.40
C VAL A 289 10.48 1.59 14.18
N SER A 290 11.80 1.72 14.35
CA SER A 290 12.70 2.00 13.24
C SER A 290 13.81 0.97 13.13
N VAL A 291 14.40 0.87 11.93
CA VAL A 291 15.62 0.10 11.69
C VAL A 291 16.58 0.90 10.83
N ASP A 292 17.82 1.01 11.31
CA ASP A 292 18.94 1.59 10.59
C ASP A 292 19.59 0.48 9.74
N ILE A 293 19.67 0.69 8.43
CA ILE A 293 20.22 -0.25 7.46
C ILE A 293 21.36 0.42 6.70
N GLU A 294 22.53 -0.20 6.67
CA GLU A 294 23.61 0.18 5.76
C GLU A 294 23.60 -0.75 4.55
N ALA A 295 23.44 -0.17 3.35
CA ALA A 295 23.52 -0.86 2.08
C ALA A 295 24.85 -0.51 1.40
N THR A 296 25.80 -1.44 1.43
CA THR A 296 27.16 -1.23 0.89
C THR A 296 27.35 -1.96 -0.43
N ARG A 297 27.74 -1.23 -1.47
CA ARG A 297 28.23 -1.77 -2.75
C ARG A 297 29.60 -1.17 -3.04
N GLU A 298 30.59 -2.03 -3.30
CA GLU A 298 31.99 -1.63 -3.50
C GLU A 298 32.44 -0.74 -2.31
N ASN A 299 32.95 0.47 -2.58
CA ASN A 299 33.36 1.44 -1.55
C ASN A 299 32.28 2.47 -1.18
N LYS A 300 31.02 2.29 -1.63
CA LYS A 300 29.90 3.21 -1.35
C LYS A 300 28.91 2.57 -0.38
N THR A 301 28.65 3.24 0.74
CA THR A 301 27.64 2.83 1.74
C THR A 301 26.52 3.87 1.78
N ILE A 302 25.30 3.42 1.49
CA ILE A 302 24.07 4.19 1.65
C ILE A 302 23.47 3.85 3.01
N LYS A 303 23.04 4.84 3.78
CA LYS A 303 22.32 4.63 5.04
C LYS A 303 20.83 4.88 4.83
N LEU A 304 20.00 3.94 5.27
CA LEU A 304 18.54 4.00 5.23
C LEU A 304 18.01 3.88 6.65
N ILE A 305 16.97 4.66 6.98
CA ILE A 305 16.20 4.48 8.22
C ILE A 305 14.76 4.20 7.80
N LEU A 306 14.29 2.98 8.06
CA LEU A 306 12.91 2.59 7.75
C LEU A 306 12.06 2.69 9.02
N LEU A 307 10.82 3.16 8.88
CA LEU A 307 9.92 3.48 9.99
C LEU A 307 8.58 2.76 9.86
N SER A 308 8.06 2.27 10.98
CA SER A 308 6.69 1.76 11.14
C SER A 308 6.07 2.39 12.38
N GLN A 309 4.80 2.79 12.28
CA GLN A 309 4.04 3.38 13.38
C GLN A 309 3.03 2.37 13.92
N ILE A 310 3.06 2.11 15.22
CA ILE A 310 2.16 1.18 15.90
C ILE A 310 1.25 1.96 16.84
N THR A 311 -0.05 1.91 16.59
CA THR A 311 -1.09 2.40 17.51
C THR A 311 -1.49 1.30 18.47
N ILE A 312 -1.48 1.60 19.77
CA ILE A 312 -1.74 0.62 20.83
C ILE A 312 -3.14 0.87 21.39
N ILE A 313 -4.03 -0.09 21.20
CA ILE A 313 -5.43 -0.03 21.65
C ILE A 313 -5.63 -0.90 22.89
N ASP A 314 -6.53 -0.49 23.77
CA ASP A 314 -6.90 -1.24 24.97
C ASP A 314 -8.20 -2.03 24.71
N LYS A 315 -9.05 -2.21 25.73
CA LYS A 315 -10.35 -2.88 25.63
C LYS A 315 -11.30 -2.20 24.63
N TYR A 316 -11.32 -0.86 24.60
CA TYR A 316 -12.23 -0.09 23.75
C TYR A 316 -11.46 0.67 22.65
N TYR A 317 -11.99 0.60 21.44
CA TYR A 317 -11.44 1.28 20.26
C TYR A 317 -12.52 1.44 19.19
N ALA A 318 -12.27 2.35 18.26
CA ALA A 318 -12.97 2.37 16.99
C ALA A 318 -12.01 2.74 15.86
N LYS A 319 -12.31 2.31 14.64
CA LYS A 319 -11.57 2.67 13.44
C LYS A 319 -12.54 3.16 12.39
N PHE A 320 -12.12 4.17 11.65
CA PHE A 320 -12.92 4.76 10.58
C PHE A 320 -12.02 5.14 9.42
N THR A 321 -12.39 4.70 8.24
CA THR A 321 -11.65 4.92 7.01
C THR A 321 -12.53 5.69 6.03
N ILE A 322 -12.06 6.86 5.59
CA ILE A 322 -12.68 7.63 4.49
C ILE A 322 -11.74 7.57 3.29
N ASN A 323 -12.23 7.08 2.14
CA ASN A 323 -11.46 7.00 0.89
C ASN A 323 -10.07 6.35 1.03
N GLY A 324 -9.95 5.34 1.90
CA GLY A 324 -8.69 4.64 2.19
C GLY A 324 -7.80 5.27 3.27
N VAL A 325 -8.17 6.43 3.82
CA VAL A 325 -7.46 7.08 4.93
C VAL A 325 -8.07 6.63 6.27
N GLU A 326 -7.37 5.74 6.99
CA GLU A 326 -7.78 5.24 8.32
C GLU A 326 -7.44 6.22 9.45
N SER A 327 -8.43 6.48 10.30
CA SER A 327 -8.33 7.09 11.63
C SER A 327 -8.63 6.04 12.70
N VAL A 328 -7.84 6.03 13.78
CA VAL A 328 -8.03 5.14 14.93
C VAL A 328 -8.38 5.97 16.16
N PHE A 329 -9.48 5.61 16.81
CA PHE A 329 -9.97 6.18 18.04
C PHE A 329 -9.78 5.16 19.15
N THR A 330 -9.32 5.61 20.30
CA THR A 330 -9.06 4.80 21.49
C THR A 330 -9.96 5.24 22.63
N ASP A 331 -9.89 4.58 23.78
CA ASP A 331 -10.72 4.86 24.96
C ASP A 331 -10.83 6.37 25.33
N ARG A 332 -9.80 7.18 25.05
CA ARG A 332 -9.81 8.63 25.30
C ARG A 332 -10.54 9.45 24.24
N ASP A 333 -10.59 8.92 23.02
CA ASP A 333 -11.25 9.51 21.86
C ASP A 333 -12.71 9.01 21.76
N ILE A 334 -13.09 8.05 22.62
CA ILE A 334 -14.42 7.43 22.71
C ILE A 334 -15.29 8.20 23.71
N TYR A 335 -16.40 8.75 23.23
CA TYR A 335 -17.39 9.44 24.04
C TYR A 335 -18.70 8.66 24.15
N THR A 336 -19.38 8.78 25.30
CA THR A 336 -20.60 8.01 25.59
C THR A 336 -21.60 8.83 26.43
N GLY A 337 -22.73 9.21 25.81
CA GLY A 337 -23.88 9.86 26.47
C GLY A 337 -23.79 11.39 26.62
N GLY A 338 -24.90 12.10 26.34
CA GLY A 338 -25.06 13.55 26.56
C GLY A 338 -25.46 14.36 25.32
N ALA A 339 -25.97 15.58 25.54
CA ALA A 339 -26.20 16.55 24.47
C ALA A 339 -24.86 17.06 23.94
N TYR A 340 -24.60 16.85 22.64
CA TYR A 340 -23.23 16.80 22.12
C TYR A 340 -22.88 17.93 21.15
N GLN A 341 -21.62 18.36 21.20
CA GLN A 341 -21.00 19.25 20.21
C GLN A 341 -19.68 18.61 19.76
N PRO A 342 -19.60 18.07 18.53
CA PRO A 342 -18.39 17.39 18.08
C PRO A 342 -17.26 18.40 17.86
N THR A 343 -16.17 18.25 18.62
CA THR A 343 -14.98 19.10 18.50
C THR A 343 -13.70 18.26 18.51
N GLY A 344 -13.04 18.15 17.36
CA GLY A 344 -11.77 17.41 17.23
C GLY A 344 -11.92 15.99 16.71
N ASN A 345 -11.00 15.10 17.09
CA ASN A 345 -10.92 13.73 16.57
C ASN A 345 -11.57 12.79 17.59
N MET A 346 -12.71 12.20 17.25
CA MET A 346 -13.56 11.49 18.22
C MET A 346 -14.43 10.42 17.56
N ALA A 347 -14.71 9.37 18.33
CA ALA A 347 -15.78 8.42 18.08
C ALA A 347 -16.80 8.50 19.23
N ALA A 348 -18.09 8.50 18.96
CA ALA A 348 -19.12 8.52 19.99
C ALA A 348 -20.11 7.35 19.81
N LEU A 349 -20.43 6.67 20.92
CA LEU A 349 -21.49 5.68 20.98
C LEU A 349 -22.67 6.27 21.76
N TYR A 350 -23.84 6.24 21.12
CA TYR A 350 -25.13 6.52 21.73
C TYR A 350 -25.94 5.23 21.80
N VAL A 351 -26.48 4.92 22.99
CA VAL A 351 -27.53 3.90 23.16
C VAL A 351 -28.56 4.46 24.14
N SER A 352 -29.81 4.58 23.71
CA SER A 352 -30.89 5.17 24.50
C SER A 352 -31.64 4.15 25.37
N ASN A 353 -32.41 4.62 26.33
CA ASN A 353 -33.37 3.78 27.06
C ASN A 353 -34.49 3.25 26.16
N SER A 354 -34.88 3.99 25.10
CA SER A 354 -35.78 3.50 24.05
C SER A 354 -35.14 2.39 23.19
N GLY A 355 -33.82 2.20 23.20
CA GLY A 355 -33.13 1.19 22.38
C GLY A 355 -32.69 1.70 21.01
N GLU A 356 -32.70 3.01 20.80
CA GLU A 356 -31.96 3.64 19.71
C GLU A 356 -30.45 3.41 19.90
N PHE A 357 -29.74 3.31 18.80
CA PHE A 357 -28.30 3.17 18.72
C PHE A 357 -27.76 4.19 17.72
N GLY A 358 -26.61 4.77 18.00
CA GLY A 358 -25.86 5.58 17.07
C GLY A 358 -24.36 5.43 17.28
N VAL A 359 -23.60 5.22 16.20
CA VAL A 359 -22.14 5.35 16.20
C VAL A 359 -21.74 6.52 15.30
N THR A 360 -20.94 7.43 15.85
CA THR A 360 -20.55 8.69 15.22
C THR A 360 -19.03 8.83 15.19
N PHE A 361 -18.50 9.37 14.10
CA PHE A 361 -17.07 9.62 13.92
C PHE A 361 -16.85 11.05 13.42
N THR A 362 -16.03 11.82 14.11
CA THR A 362 -15.62 13.18 13.69
C THR A 362 -14.12 13.24 13.47
N HIS A 363 -13.72 13.82 12.34
CA HIS A 363 -12.33 14.05 11.98
C HIS A 363 -11.89 15.48 12.33
N ALA A 364 -10.81 15.63 13.11
CA ALA A 364 -10.40 16.93 13.68
C ALA A 364 -10.08 18.02 12.65
N VAL A 365 -9.50 17.67 11.50
CA VAL A 365 -8.89 18.68 10.60
C VAL A 365 -9.93 19.44 9.79
N ASP A 366 -11.02 18.76 9.40
CA ASP A 366 -12.11 19.34 8.61
C ASP A 366 -13.48 19.31 9.30
N GLN A 367 -13.52 18.85 10.57
CA GLN A 367 -14.72 18.73 11.42
C GLN A 367 -15.88 17.96 10.75
N LYS A 368 -15.58 17.12 9.75
CA LYS A 368 -16.59 16.28 9.10
C LYS A 368 -17.00 15.15 10.02
N THR A 369 -18.31 14.92 10.09
CA THR A 369 -18.91 13.92 10.95
C THR A 369 -19.72 12.91 10.15
N VAL A 370 -19.51 11.62 10.40
CA VAL A 370 -20.34 10.52 9.87
C VAL A 370 -21.01 9.80 11.02
N SER A 371 -22.34 9.73 10.98
CA SER A 371 -23.16 9.06 11.98
C SER A 371 -24.01 7.96 11.34
N ILE A 372 -23.99 6.78 11.94
CA ILE A 372 -24.78 5.61 11.54
C ILE A 372 -25.68 5.27 12.72
N ALA A 373 -26.99 5.41 12.55
CA ALA A 373 -27.98 5.21 13.60
C ALA A 373 -29.00 4.13 13.26
N SER A 374 -29.61 3.51 14.27
CA SER A 374 -30.68 2.53 14.11
C SER A 374 -31.57 2.51 15.35
N GLU A 375 -32.89 2.46 15.14
CA GLU A 375 -33.85 2.13 16.19
C GLU A 375 -33.82 0.62 16.46
N HIS A 376 -33.68 0.19 17.72
CA HIS A 376 -33.72 -1.23 18.14
C HIS A 376 -32.90 -2.20 17.25
N PRO A 377 -31.60 -1.96 17.02
CA PRO A 377 -30.82 -2.80 16.12
C PRO A 377 -30.70 -4.23 16.61
N LYS A 378 -30.47 -5.15 15.67
CA LYS A 378 -30.20 -6.56 15.96
C LYS A 378 -28.74 -6.88 15.62
N THR A 379 -28.19 -7.92 16.25
CA THR A 379 -26.94 -8.52 15.79
C THR A 379 -27.12 -9.15 14.42
N GLY A 380 -26.05 -9.16 13.62
CA GLY A 380 -26.07 -9.49 12.20
C GLY A 380 -25.95 -8.26 11.29
N ASN A 381 -26.07 -8.47 9.99
CA ASN A 381 -25.88 -7.46 8.95
C ASN A 381 -27.19 -6.75 8.60
N MET A 382 -27.18 -5.42 8.64
CA MET A 382 -28.28 -4.52 8.33
C MET A 382 -27.85 -3.59 7.19
N ALA A 383 -28.58 -3.58 6.08
CA ALA A 383 -28.30 -2.67 4.97
C ALA A 383 -28.60 -1.21 5.36
N PHE A 384 -27.83 -0.27 4.80
CA PHE A 384 -28.13 1.15 4.91
C PHE A 384 -29.46 1.47 4.20
N ALA A 385 -30.27 2.34 4.81
CA ALA A 385 -31.57 2.75 4.29
C ALA A 385 -31.73 4.29 4.38
N THR A 386 -32.43 4.84 3.40
CA THR A 386 -32.82 6.25 3.32
C THR A 386 -34.35 6.35 3.45
N SER A 387 -34.88 6.37 4.68
CA SER A 387 -36.33 6.29 4.89
C SER A 387 -36.86 6.97 6.16
N SER A 388 -38.09 7.45 6.06
CA SER A 388 -38.92 7.91 7.19
C SER A 388 -39.54 6.74 7.97
N ASN A 389 -38.73 6.09 8.83
CA ASN A 389 -39.09 5.02 9.80
C ASN A 389 -39.48 3.66 9.14
N PRO A 390 -39.23 2.47 9.76
CA PRO A 390 -39.50 2.12 11.16
C PRO A 390 -38.40 1.33 11.91
N ALA A 391 -38.71 0.86 13.13
CA ALA A 391 -37.83 0.09 14.01
C ALA A 391 -36.98 -0.99 13.30
N GLY A 392 -35.66 -0.89 13.44
CA GLY A 392 -34.67 -1.78 12.83
C GLY A 392 -33.99 -1.26 11.55
N THR A 393 -34.33 -0.07 11.05
CA THR A 393 -33.65 0.54 9.90
C THR A 393 -32.37 1.27 10.27
N VAL A 394 -31.34 1.17 9.41
CA VAL A 394 -30.08 1.92 9.57
C VAL A 394 -30.13 3.23 8.77
N SER A 395 -30.28 4.35 9.46
CA SER A 395 -30.27 5.70 8.90
C SER A 395 -28.85 6.28 8.92
N ILE A 396 -28.39 6.82 7.79
CA ILE A 396 -27.13 7.56 7.69
C ILE A 396 -27.40 9.05 7.91
N ILE A 397 -26.76 9.63 8.92
CA ILE A 397 -26.75 11.06 9.18
C ILE A 397 -25.35 11.59 8.83
N TYR A 398 -25.30 12.55 7.92
CA TYR A 398 -24.05 13.21 7.53
C TYR A 398 -24.17 14.71 7.82
N LEU A 399 -23.36 15.21 8.76
CA LEU A 399 -23.33 16.62 9.08
C LEU A 399 -22.24 17.33 8.27
N LYS A 400 -22.67 18.38 7.56
CA LYS A 400 -21.78 19.37 6.96
C LYS A 400 -21.80 20.62 7.83
N THR A 401 -20.63 21.04 8.28
CA THR A 401 -20.44 22.24 9.10
C THR A 401 -20.69 23.51 8.29
N GLU A 402 -21.90 24.04 8.39
CA GLU A 402 -22.20 25.39 8.90
C GLU A 402 -23.73 25.60 9.00
N SER A 403 -24.15 26.42 9.98
CA SER A 403 -25.54 26.71 10.40
C SER A 403 -26.22 25.67 11.32
N THR A 404 -26.89 26.23 12.33
CA THR A 404 -27.65 25.54 13.38
C THR A 404 -29.06 25.17 12.94
N ASP A 405 -29.42 23.89 13.07
CA ASP A 405 -30.70 23.36 13.61
C ASP A 405 -31.15 22.07 12.89
N GLY A 406 -31.41 21.04 13.68
CA GLY A 406 -32.20 19.87 13.27
C GLY A 406 -31.47 18.78 12.47
N TYR A 407 -31.77 17.54 12.82
CA TYR A 407 -31.36 16.32 12.12
C TYR A 407 -31.54 16.40 10.59
N SER A 408 -30.44 16.35 9.85
CA SER A 408 -30.46 16.22 8.38
C SER A 408 -30.09 14.79 7.97
N ASN A 409 -31.07 14.11 7.36
CA ASN A 409 -30.85 12.82 6.72
C ASN A 409 -29.93 12.99 5.51
N ALA A 410 -29.08 12.00 5.23
CA ALA A 410 -28.34 11.97 3.97
C ALA A 410 -29.33 11.98 2.79
N THR A 411 -29.33 13.06 1.99
CA THR A 411 -30.04 13.08 0.72
C THR A 411 -29.27 12.27 -0.31
N ASP A 412 -30.01 11.69 -1.26
CA ASP A 412 -29.45 10.97 -2.40
C ASP A 412 -28.56 11.90 -3.26
N GLU A 413 -27.81 11.35 -4.23
CA GLU A 413 -27.15 12.12 -5.28
C GLU A 413 -28.14 13.12 -5.90
N LEU A 414 -27.89 14.43 -5.73
CA LEU A 414 -28.75 15.47 -6.28
C LEU A 414 -28.43 15.67 -7.77
N VAL A 415 -29.38 15.31 -8.63
CA VAL A 415 -29.32 15.48 -10.09
C VAL A 415 -30.10 16.73 -10.47
N LYS A 416 -29.51 17.61 -11.29
CA LYS A 416 -30.21 18.79 -11.80
C LYS A 416 -31.20 18.40 -12.90
N ASP A 417 -32.46 18.76 -12.73
CA ASP A 417 -33.49 18.70 -13.76
C ASP A 417 -34.05 20.11 -14.06
N GLY A 418 -35.00 20.20 -14.99
CA GLY A 418 -35.60 21.49 -15.40
C GLY A 418 -36.31 22.26 -14.28
N ASN A 419 -36.59 21.62 -13.14
CA ASN A 419 -37.33 22.18 -12.01
C ASN A 419 -36.48 22.32 -10.73
N GLY A 420 -35.18 21.97 -10.75
CA GLY A 420 -34.29 22.12 -9.60
C GLY A 420 -33.33 20.94 -9.42
N CYS A 421 -32.95 20.65 -8.18
CA CYS A 421 -32.24 19.43 -7.85
C CYS A 421 -33.23 18.34 -7.41
N LYS A 422 -33.08 17.11 -7.91
CA LYS A 422 -33.86 15.93 -7.53
C LYS A 422 -32.96 14.80 -7.06
N ASN A 423 -33.51 13.93 -6.22
CA ASN A 423 -32.84 12.71 -5.76
C ASN A 423 -32.59 11.75 -6.93
N GLY A 424 -31.37 11.23 -7.03
CA GLY A 424 -30.89 10.28 -8.03
C GLY A 424 -30.49 8.93 -7.43
N ARG A 425 -29.26 8.82 -6.92
CA ARG A 425 -28.69 7.58 -6.34
C ARG A 425 -28.60 7.64 -4.82
N SER A 426 -29.15 6.64 -4.14
CA SER A 426 -28.99 6.51 -2.70
C SER A 426 -27.59 6.12 -2.27
N SER A 427 -27.27 6.46 -1.02
CA SER A 427 -26.10 5.93 -0.33
C SER A 427 -26.30 4.43 -0.09
N THR A 428 -25.24 3.63 -0.26
CA THR A 428 -25.31 2.16 -0.18
C THR A 428 -24.25 1.61 0.77
N GLY A 429 -24.52 0.47 1.38
CA GLY A 429 -23.61 -0.16 2.34
C GLY A 429 -24.35 -0.95 3.41
N SER A 430 -23.66 -1.32 4.47
CA SER A 430 -24.24 -2.01 5.62
C SER A 430 -23.50 -1.76 6.94
N LEU A 431 -24.22 -1.98 8.02
CA LEU A 431 -23.74 -2.09 9.40
C LEU A 431 -23.92 -3.55 9.85
N THR A 432 -22.86 -4.21 10.30
CA THR A 432 -22.93 -5.50 10.98
C THR A 432 -22.64 -5.31 12.46
N LEU A 433 -23.59 -5.65 13.33
CA LEU A 433 -23.36 -5.70 14.77
C LEU A 433 -23.01 -7.14 15.19
N THR A 434 -21.84 -7.31 15.81
CA THR A 434 -21.37 -8.59 16.36
C THR A 434 -21.80 -8.77 17.81
N GLU A 435 -21.87 -7.69 18.58
CA GLU A 435 -22.41 -7.66 19.94
C GLU A 435 -23.25 -6.41 20.11
N TYR A 436 -24.47 -6.55 20.62
CA TYR A 436 -25.32 -5.43 21.02
C TYR A 436 -26.14 -5.85 22.24
N LYS A 437 -26.06 -5.04 23.30
CA LYS A 437 -26.95 -5.12 24.46
C LYS A 437 -27.29 -3.71 24.91
N ASN A 438 -28.57 -3.43 25.08
CA ASN A 438 -29.02 -2.18 25.69
C ASN A 438 -28.93 -2.28 27.23
N GLU A 439 -27.71 -2.37 27.75
CA GLU A 439 -27.38 -2.55 29.17
C GLU A 439 -26.22 -1.62 29.56
N ASN A 440 -26.29 -0.97 30.72
CA ASN A 440 -25.23 -0.04 31.14
C ASN A 440 -23.93 -0.80 31.46
N GLY A 441 -22.79 -0.34 30.96
CA GLY A 441 -21.50 -1.03 31.07
C GLY A 441 -21.33 -2.23 30.12
N ALA A 442 -22.31 -2.54 29.27
CA ALA A 442 -22.18 -3.54 28.21
C ALA A 442 -21.28 -3.05 27.07
N ILE A 443 -20.98 -3.94 26.13
CA ILE A 443 -20.20 -3.63 24.93
C ILE A 443 -21.14 -3.64 23.73
N VAL A 444 -21.00 -2.65 22.85
CA VAL A 444 -21.45 -2.79 21.46
C VAL A 444 -20.21 -2.95 20.59
N SER A 445 -20.23 -3.97 19.73
CA SER A 445 -19.21 -4.19 18.72
C SER A 445 -19.82 -4.43 17.36
N GLY A 446 -19.12 -3.98 16.33
CA GLY A 446 -19.57 -4.13 14.95
C GLY A 446 -18.59 -3.54 13.94
N SER A 447 -18.99 -3.62 12.67
CA SER A 447 -18.29 -3.06 11.53
C SER A 447 -19.26 -2.50 10.52
N PHE A 448 -18.82 -1.57 9.68
CA PHE A 448 -19.62 -1.00 8.61
C PHE A 448 -18.78 -0.74 7.37
N SER A 449 -19.44 -0.69 6.21
CA SER A 449 -18.83 -0.26 4.96
C SER A 449 -19.89 0.22 3.98
N GLY A 450 -19.52 1.16 3.12
CA GLY A 450 -20.43 1.69 2.10
C GLY A 450 -19.90 2.87 1.32
N THR A 451 -20.71 3.34 0.39
CA THR A 451 -20.50 4.59 -0.35
C THR A 451 -21.61 5.55 0.03
N ILE A 452 -21.23 6.68 0.64
CA ILE A 452 -22.16 7.74 1.04
C ILE A 452 -22.00 8.95 0.11
N TRP A 453 -23.11 9.63 -0.16
CA TRP A 453 -23.11 10.86 -0.97
C TRP A 453 -23.06 12.08 -0.08
N ASN A 454 -22.02 12.91 -0.27
CA ASN A 454 -21.84 14.17 0.44
C ASN A 454 -22.48 15.31 -0.35
N MET A 455 -23.35 16.08 0.31
CA MET A 455 -23.95 17.31 -0.23
C MET A 455 -22.88 18.39 -0.43
N GLY A 456 -22.37 18.50 -1.66
CA GLY A 456 -21.38 19.51 -2.03
C GLY A 456 -22.04 20.87 -2.20
N ASP A 457 -22.08 21.39 -3.42
CA ASP A 457 -22.85 22.60 -3.69
C ASP A 457 -24.30 22.20 -3.99
N VAL A 458 -25.18 22.43 -3.01
CA VAL A 458 -26.61 22.10 -3.08
C VAL A 458 -27.32 22.92 -4.15
N MET A 459 -26.91 24.18 -4.37
CA MET A 459 -27.51 25.07 -5.38
C MET A 459 -27.06 24.70 -6.80
N ALA A 460 -25.88 24.09 -6.94
CA ALA A 460 -25.38 23.56 -8.21
C ALA A 460 -25.69 22.06 -8.44
N CYS A 461 -26.40 21.39 -7.52
CA CYS A 461 -26.61 19.94 -7.51
C CYS A 461 -25.30 19.14 -7.68
N LYS A 462 -24.21 19.56 -7.00
CA LYS A 462 -22.89 18.91 -7.09
C LYS A 462 -22.62 18.08 -5.84
N ASN A 463 -22.98 16.80 -5.87
CA ASN A 463 -22.62 15.86 -4.81
C ASN A 463 -21.28 15.16 -5.13
N LYS A 464 -20.59 14.69 -4.09
CA LYS A 464 -19.41 13.82 -4.22
C LYS A 464 -19.62 12.57 -3.37
N SER A 465 -19.43 11.40 -3.94
CA SER A 465 -19.38 10.16 -3.18
C SER A 465 -18.10 10.09 -2.36
N VAL A 466 -18.18 9.48 -1.17
CA VAL A 466 -17.02 9.04 -0.40
C VAL A 466 -17.25 7.61 0.07
N ASN A 467 -16.21 6.79 -0.02
CA ASN A 467 -16.23 5.42 0.50
C ASN A 467 -15.88 5.43 1.97
N ILE A 468 -16.72 4.82 2.78
CA ILE A 468 -16.52 4.66 4.22
C ILE A 468 -16.35 3.19 4.59
N SER A 469 -15.54 2.92 5.61
CA SER A 469 -15.56 1.65 6.34
C SER A 469 -15.06 1.84 7.76
N GLY A 470 -15.35 0.90 8.64
CA GLY A 470 -14.90 0.95 10.02
C GLY A 470 -15.23 -0.30 10.83
N GLU A 471 -14.62 -0.38 12.00
CA GLU A 471 -14.88 -1.37 13.05
C GLU A 471 -14.88 -0.68 14.41
N PHE A 472 -15.67 -1.16 15.37
CA PHE A 472 -15.73 -0.56 16.70
C PHE A 472 -16.04 -1.58 17.79
N VAL A 473 -15.50 -1.29 18.97
CA VAL A 473 -15.75 -1.99 20.25
C VAL A 473 -15.82 -0.91 21.31
N MET A 474 -17.04 -0.51 21.69
CA MET A 474 -17.29 0.68 22.50
C MET A 474 -18.21 0.33 23.70
N PRO A 475 -18.01 0.95 24.88
CA PRO A 475 -18.84 0.71 26.05
C PRO A 475 -20.17 1.46 25.96
N VAL A 476 -21.25 0.83 26.39
CA VAL A 476 -22.54 1.49 26.60
C VAL A 476 -22.49 2.23 27.93
N ASN A 477 -22.62 3.56 27.91
CA ASN A 477 -23.05 4.31 29.08
C ASN A 477 -24.43 4.89 28.80
N LYS A 478 -25.43 4.41 29.55
CA LYS A 478 -26.80 4.93 29.50
C LYS A 478 -26.90 6.26 30.25
N GLN A 479 -27.85 7.09 29.84
CA GLN A 479 -28.39 8.19 30.64
C GLN A 479 -29.78 7.81 31.16
#